data_AF-A0A7V0KJS4-F1
#
_entry.id   AF-A0A7V0KJS4-F1
#
_cell.length_a   1.000
_cell.length_b   1.000
_cell.length_c   1.000
_cell.angle_alpha   90.00
_cell.angle_beta   90.00
_cell.angle_gamma   90.00
#
_symmetry.space_group_name_H-M   'P 1'
#
loop_
_entity.id
_entity.type
_entity.pdbx_description
1 polymer ?
#
loop_
_entity_poly.entity_id
_entity_poly.type
_entity_poly.pdbx_seq_one_letter_code
_entity_poly.pdbx_strand_id
1 'polypeptide(L)'
;MTRIERHPILHVSRGEPFRFTFAGRPLTAYPGETIAAALFANGIRIFGHHPKDGSPQGLFCANGQCAQCMVIADGVPVKSCMTKVKPGMRVAPLDGLPVLPEVDEIPPLREIE
;
A
#
# COMPACT_ATOMS: atom_id res chain seq x y z
N MET A 1 0.08 15.64 1.45
CA MET A 1 1.06 15.70 0.35
C MET A 1 0.32 15.49 -0.95
N THR A 2 0.33 16.48 -1.83
CA THR A 2 -0.18 16.36 -3.20
C THR A 2 0.94 15.89 -4.13
N ARG A 3 0.58 15.49 -5.34
CA ARG A 3 1.55 15.15 -6.39
C ARG A 3 2.38 16.39 -6.75
N ILE A 4 3.67 16.18 -7.00
CA ILE A 4 4.60 17.24 -7.38
C ILE A 4 4.38 17.55 -8.85
N GLU A 5 3.69 18.65 -9.19
CA GLU A 5 3.43 19.04 -10.58
C GLU A 5 4.55 19.88 -11.20
N ARG A 6 5.37 20.53 -10.37
CA ARG A 6 6.52 21.33 -10.79
C ARG A 6 7.67 21.10 -9.84
N HIS A 7 8.88 20.95 -10.37
CA HIS A 7 10.10 20.80 -9.59
C HIS A 7 11.18 21.72 -10.19
N PRO A 8 11.98 22.43 -9.37
CA PRO A 8 12.90 23.47 -9.87
C PRO A 8 14.05 22.95 -10.73
N ILE A 9 14.40 21.67 -10.58
CA ILE A 9 15.52 21.02 -11.30
C ILE A 9 15.01 19.97 -12.30
N LEU A 10 14.26 18.97 -11.81
CA LEU A 10 13.75 17.87 -12.62
C LEU A 10 12.49 18.24 -13.41
N HIS A 11 12.41 17.78 -14.66
CA HIS A 11 11.17 17.79 -15.42
C HIS A 11 10.21 16.73 -14.86
N VAL A 12 8.99 17.15 -14.52
CA VAL A 12 7.93 16.24 -14.06
C VAL A 12 7.17 15.75 -15.28
N SER A 13 7.33 14.47 -15.59
CA SER A 13 6.48 13.76 -16.54
C SER A 13 5.76 12.62 -15.83
N ARG A 14 4.48 12.43 -16.14
CA ARG A 14 3.66 11.30 -15.71
C ARG A 14 3.11 10.59 -16.94
N GLY A 15 3.11 9.27 -16.91
CA GLY A 15 2.36 8.48 -17.89
C GLY A 15 0.85 8.61 -17.70
N GLU A 16 0.10 7.88 -18.51
CA GLU A 16 -1.37 7.87 -18.43
C GLU A 16 -1.87 7.39 -17.05
N PRO A 17 -2.85 8.09 -16.44
CA PRO A 17 -3.43 7.66 -15.18
C PRO A 17 -4.22 6.37 -15.35
N PHE A 18 -4.29 5.57 -14.29
CA PHE A 18 -5.15 4.39 -14.21
C PHE A 18 -5.90 4.33 -12.88
N ARG A 19 -6.91 3.46 -12.83
CA ARG A 19 -7.75 3.29 -11.63
C ARG A 19 -7.33 2.07 -10.82
N PHE A 20 -7.46 2.21 -9.50
CA PHE A 20 -7.42 1.15 -8.51
C PHE A 20 -8.48 1.48 -7.43
N THR A 21 -8.72 0.60 -6.46
CA THR A 21 -9.69 0.90 -5.38
C THR A 21 -9.05 0.85 -4.01
N PHE A 22 -9.53 1.69 -3.09
CA PHE A 22 -9.27 1.57 -1.66
C PHE A 22 -10.58 1.45 -0.89
N ALA A 23 -10.80 0.35 -0.17
CA ALA A 23 -12.07 0.06 0.51
C ALA A 23 -13.29 0.20 -0.42
N GLY A 24 -13.18 -0.33 -1.65
CA GLY A 24 -14.21 -0.22 -2.69
C GLY A 24 -14.32 1.16 -3.37
N ARG A 25 -13.69 2.22 -2.83
CA ARG A 25 -13.70 3.55 -3.44
C ARG A 25 -12.70 3.62 -4.61
N PRO A 26 -13.12 4.01 -5.83
CA PRO A 26 -12.21 4.16 -6.95
C PRO A 26 -11.28 5.35 -6.75
N LEU A 27 -9.99 5.13 -6.97
CA LEU A 27 -8.92 6.11 -6.84
C LEU A 27 -8.08 6.16 -8.12
N THR A 28 -7.37 7.28 -8.30
CA THR A 28 -6.47 7.47 -9.44
C THR A 28 -5.02 7.27 -9.02
N ALA A 29 -4.27 6.51 -9.80
CA ALA A 29 -2.83 6.35 -9.66
C ALA A 29 -2.10 6.60 -10.99
N TYR A 30 -0.80 6.78 -10.92
CA TYR A 30 0.09 6.91 -12.09
C TYR A 30 1.15 5.80 -12.12
N PRO A 31 1.68 5.48 -13.32
CA PRO A 31 2.77 4.53 -13.46
C PRO A 31 3.94 4.85 -12.53
N GLY A 32 4.42 3.84 -11.82
CA GLY A 32 5.56 3.97 -10.89
C GLY A 32 5.21 4.44 -9.48
N GLU A 33 3.96 4.84 -9.18
CA GLU A 33 3.56 5.16 -7.81
C GLU A 33 3.56 3.91 -6.91
N THR A 34 3.91 4.09 -5.64
CA THR A 34 3.63 3.10 -4.60
C THR A 34 2.19 3.25 -4.12
N ILE A 35 1.63 2.21 -3.50
CA ILE A 35 0.28 2.28 -2.94
C ILE A 35 0.20 3.44 -1.95
N ALA A 36 1.18 3.61 -1.06
CA ALA A 36 1.20 4.71 -0.09
C ALA A 36 1.17 6.09 -0.75
N ALA A 37 1.97 6.29 -1.80
CA ALA A 37 2.02 7.56 -2.54
C ALA A 37 0.66 7.86 -3.21
N ALA A 38 0.06 6.85 -3.85
CA ALA A 38 -1.26 6.99 -4.47
C ALA A 38 -2.35 7.28 -3.43
N LEU A 39 -2.38 6.57 -2.30
CA LEU A 39 -3.31 6.85 -1.19
C LEU A 39 -3.15 8.28 -0.68
N PHE A 40 -1.91 8.73 -0.45
CA PHE A 40 -1.65 10.10 0.00
C PHE A 40 -2.14 11.15 -1.00
N ALA A 41 -1.87 10.95 -2.29
CA ALA A 41 -2.32 11.83 -3.37
C ALA A 41 -3.85 11.90 -3.47
N ASN A 42 -4.55 10.82 -3.10
CA ASN A 42 -6.02 10.77 -3.03
C ASN A 42 -6.58 11.19 -1.64
N GLY A 43 -5.77 11.84 -0.80
CA GLY A 43 -6.22 12.38 0.48
C GLY A 43 -6.35 11.36 1.62
N ILE A 44 -5.97 10.10 1.42
CA ILE A 44 -6.03 9.06 2.45
C ILE A 44 -4.77 9.14 3.32
N ARG A 45 -4.95 9.11 4.64
CA ARG A 45 -3.87 9.16 5.64
C ARG A 45 -3.86 7.96 6.57
N ILE A 46 -5.04 7.40 6.83
CA ILE A 46 -5.24 6.24 7.67
C ILE A 46 -5.33 5.02 6.75
N PHE A 47 -4.40 4.09 6.92
CA PHE A 47 -4.27 2.86 6.15
C PHE A 47 -4.80 1.65 6.92
N GLY A 48 -5.15 1.84 8.19
CA GLY A 48 -5.61 0.80 9.11
C GLY A 48 -5.47 1.28 10.55
N HIS A 49 -5.70 0.38 11.49
CA HIS A 49 -5.58 0.65 12.92
C HIS A 49 -4.75 -0.42 13.61
N HIS A 50 -3.95 0.02 14.59
CA HIS A 50 -3.09 -0.87 15.35
C HIS A 50 -3.95 -1.86 16.17
N PRO A 51 -3.64 -3.17 16.15
CA PRO A 51 -4.51 -4.20 16.71
C PRO A 51 -4.67 -4.14 18.23
N LYS A 52 -3.74 -3.49 18.95
CA LYS A 52 -3.76 -3.43 20.43
C LYS A 52 -4.62 -2.28 20.98
N ASP A 53 -4.53 -1.11 20.37
CA ASP A 53 -5.06 0.14 20.93
C ASP A 53 -5.94 0.93 19.96
N GLY A 54 -6.15 0.42 18.74
CA GLY A 54 -6.99 1.08 17.73
C GLY A 54 -6.41 2.40 17.21
N SER A 55 -5.15 2.72 17.51
CA SER A 55 -4.53 3.95 17.02
C SER A 55 -4.43 3.94 15.48
N PRO A 56 -4.72 5.06 14.80
CA PRO A 56 -4.67 5.13 13.35
C PRO A 56 -3.24 4.94 12.86
N GLN A 57 -3.05 4.05 11.89
CA GLN A 57 -1.76 3.79 11.26
C GLN A 57 -1.75 4.30 9.81
N GLY A 58 -0.57 4.65 9.31
CA GLY A 58 -0.40 5.20 7.97
C GLY A 58 1.07 5.30 7.56
N LEU A 59 1.37 6.23 6.67
CA LEU A 59 2.74 6.46 6.23
C LEU A 59 3.56 7.16 7.33
N PHE A 60 4.59 6.48 7.82
CA PHE A 60 5.55 7.02 8.80
C PHE A 60 6.98 7.00 8.25
N CYS A 61 7.61 5.83 8.18
CA CYS A 61 9.03 5.72 7.79
C CYS A 61 9.31 5.86 6.28
N ALA A 62 8.32 5.55 5.43
CA ALA A 62 8.44 5.50 3.97
C ALA A 62 9.61 4.67 3.39
N ASN A 63 10.17 3.74 4.15
CA ASN A 63 11.35 2.93 3.76
C ASN A 63 11.18 1.41 4.02
N GLY A 64 9.96 0.98 4.38
CA GLY A 64 9.64 -0.42 4.61
C GLY A 64 9.98 -0.97 5.99
N GLN A 65 10.43 -0.18 6.97
CA GLN A 65 10.87 -0.70 8.27
C GLN A 65 9.76 -0.78 9.34
N CYS A 66 8.92 0.26 9.48
CA CYS A 66 8.03 0.39 10.65
C CYS A 66 6.71 -0.42 10.63
N ALA A 67 6.36 -1.02 9.49
CA ALA A 67 5.08 -1.73 9.25
C ALA A 67 3.76 -0.93 9.47
N GLN A 68 3.78 0.33 9.93
CA GLN A 68 2.56 1.13 10.09
C GLN A 68 1.81 1.43 8.77
N CYS A 69 2.51 1.33 7.63
CA CYS A 69 1.91 1.54 6.32
C CYS A 69 1.26 0.28 5.72
N MET A 70 1.10 -0.80 6.49
CA MET A 70 0.54 -2.04 5.97
C MET A 70 -0.91 -1.84 5.49
N VAL A 71 -1.24 -2.52 4.39
CA VAL A 71 -2.57 -2.59 3.80
C VAL A 71 -2.81 -4.01 3.29
N ILE A 72 -4.07 -4.36 3.02
CA ILE A 72 -4.39 -5.56 2.26
C ILE A 72 -4.48 -5.19 0.78
N ALA A 73 -3.62 -5.75 -0.06
CA ALA A 73 -3.66 -5.58 -1.51
C ALA A 73 -3.97 -6.93 -2.17
N ASP A 74 -5.09 -6.99 -2.89
CA ASP A 74 -5.59 -8.19 -3.56
C ASP A 74 -5.65 -9.42 -2.62
N GLY A 75 -6.04 -9.20 -1.36
CA GLY A 75 -6.14 -10.23 -0.33
C GLY A 75 -4.85 -10.51 0.45
N VAL A 76 -3.73 -9.88 0.07
CA VAL A 76 -2.41 -10.14 0.69
C VAL A 76 -1.96 -8.93 1.51
N PRO A 77 -1.47 -9.12 2.75
CA PRO A 77 -0.88 -8.03 3.53
C PRO A 77 0.45 -7.57 2.92
N VAL A 78 0.56 -6.27 2.59
CA VAL A 78 1.76 -5.69 1.97
C VAL A 78 2.15 -4.35 2.57
N LYS A 79 3.44 -4.03 2.51
CA LYS A 79 3.97 -2.71 2.89
C LYS A 79 3.65 -1.70 1.78
N SER A 80 2.61 -0.89 1.95
CA SER A 80 2.14 0.04 0.90
C SER A 80 3.21 1.04 0.43
N CYS A 81 4.18 1.38 1.27
CA CYS A 81 5.28 2.28 0.90
C CYS A 81 6.30 1.66 -0.06
N MET A 82 6.35 0.33 -0.16
CA MET A 82 7.28 -0.40 -1.03
C MET A 82 6.58 -0.98 -2.26
N THR A 83 5.31 -1.36 -2.12
CA THR A 83 4.55 -2.01 -3.19
C THR A 83 4.05 -1.00 -4.23
N LYS A 84 4.35 -1.25 -5.51
CA LYS A 84 3.81 -0.47 -6.64
C LYS A 84 2.33 -0.74 -6.83
N VAL A 85 1.56 0.32 -7.06
CA VAL A 85 0.13 0.19 -7.41
C VAL A 85 -0.01 -0.24 -8.87
N LYS A 86 -1.00 -1.08 -9.16
CA LYS A 86 -1.28 -1.61 -10.50
C LYS A 86 -2.71 -1.26 -10.93
N PRO A 87 -2.98 -1.18 -12.25
CA PRO A 87 -4.35 -1.03 -12.74
C PRO A 87 -5.28 -2.12 -12.19
N GLY A 88 -6.47 -1.72 -11.73
CA GLY A 88 -7.50 -2.63 -11.20
C GLY A 88 -7.22 -3.23 -9.81
N MET A 89 -6.08 -2.90 -9.19
CA MET A 89 -5.70 -3.42 -7.87
C MET A 89 -6.75 -3.07 -6.80
N ARG A 90 -7.11 -4.04 -5.96
CA ARG A 90 -8.03 -3.86 -4.84
C ARG A 90 -7.25 -3.73 -3.55
N VAL A 91 -7.24 -2.52 -2.99
CA VAL A 91 -6.60 -2.24 -1.70
C VAL A 91 -7.67 -2.04 -0.63
N ALA A 92 -7.41 -2.49 0.58
CA ALA A 92 -8.25 -2.29 1.76
C ALA A 92 -7.38 -1.91 2.96
N PRO A 93 -7.94 -1.22 3.96
CA PRO A 93 -7.23 -0.98 5.20
C PRO A 93 -6.88 -2.29 5.90
N LEU A 94 -5.80 -2.29 6.67
CA LEU A 94 -5.49 -3.39 7.60
C LEU A 94 -6.00 -3.03 8.99
N ASP A 95 -7.18 -3.53 9.33
CA ASP A 95 -7.76 -3.40 10.66
C ASP A 95 -7.62 -4.75 11.39
N GLY A 96 -6.86 -4.76 12.49
CA GLY A 96 -6.55 -5.98 13.23
C GLY A 96 -5.34 -6.74 12.65
N LEU A 97 -5.33 -8.06 12.83
CA LEU A 97 -4.28 -8.93 12.30
C LEU A 97 -4.73 -9.52 10.94
N PRO A 98 -3.84 -9.60 9.95
CA PRO A 98 -4.17 -10.27 8.70
C PRO A 98 -4.36 -11.77 8.92
N VAL A 99 -5.30 -12.35 8.18
CA VAL A 99 -5.52 -13.81 8.17
C VAL A 99 -4.53 -14.43 7.18
N LEU A 100 -3.88 -15.52 7.59
CA LEU A 100 -3.04 -16.30 6.68
C LEU A 100 -3.92 -17.00 5.63
N PRO A 101 -3.49 -17.08 4.37
CA PRO A 101 -4.20 -17.87 3.37
C PRO A 101 -4.26 -19.33 3.81
N GLU A 102 -5.35 -20.02 3.47
CA GLU A 102 -5.43 -21.47 3.62
C GLU A 102 -4.38 -22.15 2.74
N VAL A 103 -3.72 -23.17 3.29
CA VAL A 103 -2.72 -23.97 2.59
C VAL A 103 -3.12 -25.44 2.65
N ASP A 104 -3.17 -26.09 1.50
CA ASP A 104 -3.58 -27.50 1.39
C ASP A 104 -2.48 -28.46 1.86
N GLU A 105 -1.21 -28.03 1.78
CA GLU A 105 -0.04 -28.85 2.10
C GLU A 105 1.03 -28.02 2.81
N ILE A 106 1.82 -28.69 3.65
CA ILE A 106 2.95 -28.07 4.35
C ILE A 106 4.06 -27.82 3.32
N PRO A 107 4.56 -26.58 3.16
CA PRO A 107 5.66 -26.29 2.25
C PRO A 107 6.91 -27.12 2.60
N PRO A 108 7.68 -27.61 1.61
CA PRO A 108 8.88 -28.38 1.89
C PRO A 108 9.87 -27.54 2.69
N LEU A 109 10.19 -28.00 3.91
CA LEU A 109 11.19 -27.38 4.77
C LEU A 109 12.58 -27.87 4.35
N ARG A 110 13.54 -26.96 4.31
CA ARG A 110 14.96 -27.29 4.13
C ARG A 110 15.69 -27.06 5.44
N GLU A 111 16.73 -27.85 5.69
CA GLU A 111 17.66 -27.56 6.79
C GLU A 111 18.31 -26.18 6.55
N ILE A 112 18.50 -25.43 7.64
CA ILE A 112 19.20 -24.15 7.60
C ILE A 112 20.69 -24.48 7.68
N GLU A 113 21.42 -24.22 6.59
CA GLU A 113 22.90 -24.29 6.54
C GLU A 113 23.55 -23.11 7.29
#